data_AF-A0A246I5N5-F1
#
_entry.id   AF-A0A246I5N5-F1
#
_cell.length_a   1.000
_cell.length_b   1.000
_cell.length_c   1.000
_cell.angle_alpha   90.00
_cell.angle_beta   90.00
_cell.angle_gamma   90.00
#
_symmetry.space_group_name_H-M   'P 1'
#
loop_
_entity.id
_entity.type
_entity.pdbx_description
1 polymer ?
#
loop_
_entity_poly.entity_id
_entity_poly.type
_entity_poly.pdbx_seq_one_letter_code
_entity_poly.pdbx_strand_id
1 'polypeptide(L)'
;MDASTARTENMRRLVTQAGGPADWARQYGGTRWQQPQVSQWISETSPKGIGNRLARDLEVAMGLGHGELDRAPSRQSHPVGIDVATLRSAHRLLQLVAEIRGEPPVPEINVTALAVAYETVRAESASLDDSNVLDFMRAFVARLDKAKGDDDGTERRAVEGAG
;
A
#
# COMPACT_ATOMS: atom_id res chain seq x y z
N MET A 1 -15.06 13.50 -17.13
CA MET A 1 -14.64 12.07 -17.06
C MET A 1 -15.91 11.25 -17.10
N ASP A 2 -15.97 10.20 -17.93
CA ASP A 2 -17.15 9.32 -17.98
C ASP A 2 -17.23 8.45 -16.72
N ALA A 3 -18.45 8.11 -16.28
CA ALA A 3 -18.70 7.34 -15.07
C ALA A 3 -18.05 5.95 -15.13
N SER A 4 -17.97 5.35 -16.32
CA SER A 4 -17.27 4.07 -16.52
C SER A 4 -15.76 4.20 -16.25
N THR A 5 -15.14 5.27 -16.74
CA THR A 5 -13.72 5.56 -16.50
C THR A 5 -13.43 5.78 -15.01
N ALA A 6 -14.27 6.58 -14.33
CA ALA A 6 -14.12 6.84 -12.89
C ALA A 6 -14.19 5.54 -12.08
N ARG A 7 -15.14 4.65 -12.38
CA ARG A 7 -15.26 3.34 -11.72
C ARG A 7 -14.03 2.48 -11.92
N THR A 8 -13.51 2.40 -13.14
CA THR A 8 -12.30 1.62 -13.44
C THR A 8 -11.09 2.14 -12.69
N GLU A 9 -10.88 3.46 -12.65
CA GLU A 9 -9.77 4.07 -11.93
C GLU A 9 -9.89 3.87 -10.41
N ASN A 10 -11.08 4.08 -9.84
CA ASN A 10 -11.34 3.81 -8.43
C ASN A 10 -11.16 2.33 -8.08
N MET A 11 -11.62 1.43 -8.95
CA MET A 11 -11.45 -0.01 -8.76
C MET A 11 -9.97 -0.41 -8.80
N ARG A 12 -9.19 0.12 -9.75
CA ARG A 12 -7.74 -0.14 -9.81
C ARG A 12 -7.06 0.29 -8.50
N ARG A 13 -7.37 1.48 -8.01
CA ARG A 13 -6.88 1.97 -6.71
C ARG A 13 -7.23 1.00 -5.58
N LEU A 14 -8.52 0.64 -5.44
CA LEU A 14 -8.99 -0.23 -4.35
C LEU A 14 -8.38 -1.63 -4.42
N VAL A 15 -8.19 -2.19 -5.62
CA VAL A 15 -7.54 -3.49 -5.81
C VAL A 15 -6.06 -3.42 -5.44
N THR A 16 -5.35 -2.35 -5.83
CA THR A 16 -3.96 -2.13 -5.39
C THR A 16 -3.89 -1.99 -3.86
N GLN A 17 -4.83 -1.27 -3.24
CA GLN A 17 -4.89 -1.11 -1.78
C GLN A 17 -5.10 -2.45 -1.06
N ALA A 18 -5.81 -3.39 -1.67
CA ALA A 18 -6.04 -4.72 -1.13
C ALA A 18 -4.86 -5.69 -1.31
N GLY A 19 -3.77 -5.30 -1.99
CA GLY A 19 -2.63 -6.18 -2.30
C GLY A 19 -2.64 -6.74 -3.73
N GLY A 20 -3.60 -6.35 -4.56
CA GLY A 20 -3.76 -6.79 -5.94
C GLY A 20 -4.97 -7.70 -6.16
N PRO A 21 -5.21 -8.16 -7.41
CA PRO A 21 -6.46 -8.86 -7.79
C PRO A 21 -6.75 -10.13 -6.99
N ALA A 22 -5.70 -10.87 -6.60
CA ALA A 22 -5.84 -12.13 -5.87
C ALA A 22 -6.26 -11.88 -4.42
N ASP A 23 -5.65 -10.89 -3.77
CA ASP A 23 -5.96 -10.55 -2.39
C ASP A 23 -7.29 -9.80 -2.29
N TRP A 24 -7.63 -8.95 -3.27
CA TRP A 24 -8.96 -8.35 -3.37
C TRP A 24 -10.05 -9.42 -3.52
N ALA A 25 -9.87 -10.40 -4.41
CA ALA A 25 -10.85 -11.48 -4.59
C ALA A 25 -11.02 -12.33 -3.32
N ARG A 26 -9.92 -12.58 -2.58
CA ARG A 26 -9.96 -13.29 -1.30
C ARG A 26 -10.71 -12.51 -0.22
N GLN A 27 -10.52 -11.19 -0.16
CA GLN A 27 -11.11 -10.32 0.85
C GLN A 27 -12.58 -9.99 0.59
N TYR A 28 -12.92 -9.63 -0.65
CA TYR A 28 -14.24 -9.08 -1.01
C TYR A 28 -14.99 -9.90 -2.07
N GLY A 29 -14.25 -10.68 -2.86
CA GLY A 29 -14.82 -11.43 -4.00
C GLY A 29 -15.63 -12.65 -3.59
N GLY A 30 -15.24 -13.34 -2.51
CA GLY A 30 -15.86 -14.58 -2.06
C GLY A 30 -16.01 -15.59 -3.19
N THR A 31 -17.21 -16.11 -3.41
CA THR A 31 -17.53 -16.97 -4.55
C THR A 31 -18.03 -16.20 -5.78
N ARG A 32 -18.37 -14.91 -5.63
CA ARG A 32 -19.02 -14.10 -6.66
C ARG A 32 -18.04 -13.58 -7.71
N TRP A 33 -16.85 -13.17 -7.27
CA TRP A 33 -15.82 -12.62 -8.14
C TRP A 33 -14.46 -13.21 -7.86
N GLN A 34 -13.87 -13.76 -8.92
CA GLN A 34 -12.58 -14.43 -8.86
C GLN A 34 -11.48 -13.53 -9.43
N GLN A 35 -10.24 -13.77 -9.03
CA GLN A 35 -9.06 -13.00 -9.46
C GLN A 35 -9.05 -12.68 -10.97
N PRO A 36 -9.31 -13.62 -11.91
CA PRO A 36 -9.29 -13.30 -13.34
C PRO A 36 -10.32 -12.23 -13.76
N GLN A 37 -11.49 -12.19 -13.12
CA GLN A 37 -12.51 -11.18 -13.39
C GLN A 37 -12.06 -9.81 -12.87
N VAL A 38 -11.45 -9.78 -11.69
CA VAL A 38 -10.91 -8.55 -11.09
C VAL A 38 -9.79 -7.98 -11.96
N SER A 39 -8.87 -8.83 -12.44
CA SER A 39 -7.81 -8.43 -13.37
C SER A 39 -8.35 -7.82 -14.66
N GLN A 40 -9.46 -8.34 -15.19
CA GLN A 40 -10.10 -7.78 -16.39
C GLN A 40 -10.66 -6.38 -16.16
N TRP A 41 -11.22 -6.09 -14.98
CA TRP A 41 -11.76 -4.76 -14.69
C TRP A 41 -10.67 -3.70 -14.55
N ILE A 42 -9.52 -4.06 -14.00
CA ILE A 42 -8.44 -3.09 -13.71
C ILE A 42 -7.36 -3.01 -14.80
N SER A 43 -7.46 -3.82 -15.86
CA SER A 43 -6.50 -3.87 -16.97
C SER A 43 -6.14 -2.47 -17.47
N GLU A 44 -4.85 -2.23 -17.71
CA GLU A 44 -4.34 -0.93 -18.17
C GLU A 44 -4.57 -0.70 -19.67
N THR A 45 -4.58 -1.78 -20.45
CA THR A 45 -4.68 -1.73 -21.91
C THR A 45 -6.11 -1.88 -22.41
N SER A 46 -6.92 -2.72 -21.75
CA SER A 46 -8.28 -3.05 -22.18
C SER A 46 -9.19 -3.45 -21.00
N PRO A 47 -9.53 -2.50 -20.11
CA PRO A 47 -10.40 -2.80 -18.98
C PRO A 47 -11.80 -3.16 -19.44
N LYS A 48 -12.35 -4.24 -18.89
CA LYS A 48 -13.76 -4.57 -19.04
C LYS A 48 -14.58 -3.57 -18.22
N GLY A 49 -15.45 -2.82 -18.89
CA GLY A 49 -16.21 -1.72 -18.28
C GLY A 49 -17.06 -2.16 -17.08
N ILE A 50 -17.07 -1.32 -16.04
CA ILE A 50 -17.85 -1.53 -14.83
C ILE A 50 -19.19 -0.80 -14.97
N GLY A 51 -20.25 -1.58 -15.22
CA GLY A 51 -21.62 -1.08 -15.30
C GLY A 51 -22.17 -0.62 -13.94
N ASN A 52 -23.24 0.19 -13.96
CA ASN A 52 -23.80 0.79 -12.73
C ASN A 52 -24.18 -0.28 -11.67
N ARG A 53 -24.88 -1.34 -12.08
CA ARG A 53 -25.29 -2.41 -11.15
C ARG A 53 -24.09 -3.08 -10.48
N LEU A 54 -23.08 -3.43 -11.28
CA LEU A 54 -21.85 -4.02 -10.78
C LEU A 54 -21.14 -3.06 -9.83
N ALA A 55 -21.09 -1.76 -10.13
CA ALA A 55 -20.51 -0.77 -9.23
C ALA A 55 -21.21 -0.74 -7.86
N ARG A 56 -22.55 -0.78 -7.82
CA ARG A 56 -23.29 -0.85 -6.56
C ARG A 56 -22.97 -2.13 -5.78
N ASP A 57 -22.95 -3.28 -6.48
CA ASP A 57 -22.65 -4.57 -5.85
C ASP A 57 -21.22 -4.61 -5.27
N LEU A 58 -20.26 -4.02 -5.98
CA LEU A 58 -18.87 -3.89 -5.56
C LEU A 58 -18.74 -2.96 -4.34
N GLU A 59 -19.44 -1.82 -4.32
CA GLU A 59 -19.47 -0.92 -3.16
C GLU A 59 -19.98 -1.63 -1.91
N VAL A 60 -21.10 -2.36 -2.03
CA VAL A 60 -21.66 -3.13 -0.91
C VAL A 60 -20.67 -4.18 -0.42
N ALA A 61 -20.01 -4.90 -1.33
CA ALA A 61 -19.03 -5.92 -0.97
C ALA A 61 -17.80 -5.36 -0.26
N MET A 62 -17.40 -4.14 -0.58
CA MET A 62 -16.26 -3.43 0.04
C MET A 62 -16.69 -2.57 1.24
N GLY A 63 -17.97 -2.52 1.60
CA GLY A 63 -18.49 -1.66 2.67
C GLY A 63 -18.41 -0.16 2.37
N LEU A 64 -18.40 0.22 1.10
CA LEU A 64 -18.33 1.62 0.66
C LEU A 64 -19.71 2.28 0.65
N GLY A 65 -19.71 3.61 0.72
CA GLY A 65 -20.91 4.42 0.50
C GLY A 65 -21.45 4.29 -0.92
N HIS A 66 -22.76 4.49 -1.06
CA HIS A 66 -23.39 4.53 -2.38
C HIS A 66 -22.83 5.67 -3.22
N GLY A 67 -22.35 5.35 -4.42
CA GLY A 67 -21.85 6.33 -5.40
C GLY A 67 -20.35 6.56 -5.33
N GLU A 68 -19.65 5.93 -4.39
CA GLU A 68 -18.19 6.12 -4.22
C GLU A 68 -17.40 5.76 -5.47
N LEU A 69 -17.80 4.70 -6.21
CA LEU A 69 -17.09 4.33 -7.44
C LEU A 69 -17.36 5.30 -8.61
N ASP A 70 -18.46 6.05 -8.59
CA ASP A 70 -18.81 7.03 -9.62
C ASP A 70 -18.09 8.37 -9.46
N ARG A 71 -17.56 8.63 -8.25
CA ARG A 71 -16.88 9.89 -7.97
C ARG A 71 -15.61 9.99 -8.78
N ALA A 72 -15.31 11.21 -9.24
CA ALA A 72 -14.03 11.49 -9.85
C ALA A 72 -12.92 10.98 -8.90
N PRO A 73 -11.99 10.15 -9.40
CA PRO A 73 -10.97 9.56 -8.56
C PRO A 73 -10.19 10.69 -7.91
N SER A 74 -10.26 10.75 -6.59
CA SER A 74 -9.46 11.68 -5.81
C SER A 74 -8.01 11.39 -6.13
N ARG A 75 -7.33 12.33 -6.80
CA ARG A 75 -5.94 12.24 -7.30
C ARG A 75 -4.88 12.01 -6.21
N GLN A 76 -5.28 11.67 -4.99
CA GLN A 76 -4.40 11.47 -3.86
C GLN A 76 -4.86 10.25 -3.07
N SER A 77 -4.20 9.13 -3.36
CA SER A 77 -4.04 8.01 -2.43
C SER A 77 -2.85 7.21 -2.92
N HIS A 78 -1.67 7.72 -2.57
CA HIS A 78 -0.44 6.93 -2.51
C HIS A 78 -0.66 5.73 -1.55
N PRO A 79 0.15 4.66 -1.65
CA PRO A 79 -0.25 3.30 -1.30
C PRO A 79 -0.54 3.09 0.19
N VAL A 80 -1.05 1.90 0.51
CA VAL A 80 -1.41 1.38 1.86
C VAL A 80 -0.17 1.14 2.73
N GLY A 81 0.87 1.94 2.57
CA GLY A 81 2.03 1.96 3.43
C GLY A 81 2.88 3.20 3.15
N ILE A 82 3.73 3.58 4.10
CA ILE A 82 4.74 4.62 3.85
C ILE A 82 5.69 4.14 2.73
N ASP A 83 5.77 4.90 1.63
CA ASP A 83 6.80 4.70 0.62
C ASP A 83 8.17 5.11 1.19
N VAL A 84 9.04 4.12 1.38
CA VAL A 84 10.39 4.30 1.93
C VAL A 84 11.24 5.22 1.05
N ALA A 85 11.05 5.21 -0.27
CA ALA A 85 11.79 6.09 -1.18
C ALA A 85 11.38 7.56 -1.01
N THR A 86 10.09 7.83 -0.89
CA THR A 86 9.56 9.15 -0.52
C THR A 86 10.03 9.58 0.87
N LEU A 87 10.01 8.69 1.87
CA LEU A 87 10.47 8.99 3.22
C LEU A 87 11.97 9.33 3.26
N ARG A 88 12.79 8.62 2.48
CA ARG A 88 14.22 8.92 2.32
C ARG A 88 14.44 10.30 1.70
N SER A 89 13.67 10.63 0.67
CA SER A 89 13.70 11.96 0.04
C SER A 89 13.28 13.06 1.02
N ALA A 90 12.25 12.81 1.84
CA ALA A 90 11.80 13.74 2.87
C ALA A 90 12.86 13.96 3.97
N HIS A 91 13.48 12.89 4.47
CA HIS A 91 14.58 13.00 5.45
C HIS A 91 15.76 13.79 4.88
N ARG A 92 16.12 13.56 3.62
CA ARG A 92 17.17 14.34 2.94
C ARG A 92 16.81 15.81 2.82
N LEU A 93 15.56 16.14 2.51
CA LEU A 93 15.09 17.53 2.46
C LEU A 93 15.23 18.22 3.82
N LEU A 94 14.88 17.55 4.91
CA LEU A 94 15.05 18.08 6.26
C LEU A 94 16.52 18.36 6.60
N GLN A 95 17.43 17.45 6.24
CA GLN A 95 18.86 17.67 6.40
C GLN A 95 19.35 18.91 5.64
N LEU A 96 18.94 19.06 4.38
CA LEU A 96 19.31 20.21 3.55
C LEU A 96 18.78 21.53 4.12
N VAL A 97 17.55 21.53 4.66
CA VAL A 97 16.98 22.73 5.29
C VAL A 97 17.74 23.10 6.57
N ALA A 98 18.09 22.12 7.41
CA ALA A 98 18.88 22.37 8.61
C ALA A 98 20.26 22.95 8.26
N GLU A 99 20.92 22.41 7.22
CA GLU A 99 22.20 22.91 6.71
C GLU A 99 22.09 24.37 6.23
N ILE A 100 21.06 24.70 5.44
CA ILE A 100 20.81 26.06 4.95
C ILE A 100 20.57 27.04 6.10
N ARG A 101 19.91 26.61 7.16
CA ARG A 101 19.56 27.46 8.32
C ARG A 101 20.66 27.54 9.38
N GLY A 102 21.74 26.76 9.25
CA GLY A 102 22.77 26.65 10.29
C GLY A 102 22.23 26.01 11.58
N GLU A 103 21.17 25.20 11.48
CA GLU A 103 20.61 24.45 12.59
C GLU A 103 21.46 23.18 12.86
N PRO A 104 21.35 22.58 14.06
CA PRO A 104 21.98 21.29 14.32
C PRO A 104 21.56 20.24 13.26
N PRO A 105 22.48 19.36 12.83
CA PRO A 105 22.16 18.36 11.83
C PRO A 105 21.05 17.44 12.33
N VAL A 106 20.06 17.19 11.47
CA VAL A 106 19.01 16.21 11.74
C VAL A 106 19.66 14.86 11.98
N PRO A 107 19.34 14.15 13.10
CA PRO A 107 19.95 12.86 13.39
C PRO A 107 19.72 11.87 12.25
N GLU A 108 20.69 10.99 12.04
CA GLU A 108 20.54 9.88 11.10
C GLU A 108 19.47 8.93 11.61
N ILE A 109 18.40 8.78 10.81
CA ILE A 109 17.29 7.89 11.12
C ILE A 109 17.31 6.76 10.10
N ASN A 110 17.19 5.53 10.59
CA ASN A 110 16.91 4.40 9.72
C ASN A 110 15.48 4.52 9.18
N VAL A 111 15.34 5.09 7.98
CA VAL A 111 14.04 5.35 7.34
C VAL A 111 13.22 4.08 7.13
N THR A 112 13.86 2.94 6.89
CA THR A 112 13.18 1.64 6.76
C THR A 112 12.58 1.22 8.10
N ALA A 113 13.35 1.29 9.18
CA ALA A 113 12.86 0.99 10.52
C ALA A 113 11.74 1.94 10.94
N LEU A 114 11.84 3.23 10.59
CA LEU A 114 10.79 4.21 10.87
C LEU A 114 9.48 3.89 10.13
N ALA A 115 9.56 3.49 8.86
CA ALA A 115 8.38 3.08 8.09
C ALA A 115 7.71 1.84 8.72
N VAL A 116 8.51 0.82 9.10
CA VAL A 116 7.99 -0.39 9.77
C VAL A 116 7.37 -0.07 11.13
N ALA A 117 7.95 0.87 11.89
CA ALA A 117 7.41 1.32 13.16
C ALA A 117 6.05 2.01 12.98
N TYR A 118 5.94 2.92 12.01
CA TYR A 118 4.67 3.57 11.67
C TYR A 118 3.59 2.57 11.30
N GLU A 119 3.91 1.59 10.44
CA GLU A 119 2.95 0.56 10.06
C GLU A 119 2.53 -0.33 11.23
N THR A 120 3.45 -0.60 12.15
CA THR A 120 3.15 -1.35 13.38
C THR A 120 2.17 -0.58 14.25
N VAL A 121 2.41 0.70 14.52
CA VAL A 121 1.49 1.55 15.30
C VAL A 121 0.12 1.67 14.62
N ARG A 122 0.11 1.89 13.30
CA ARG A 122 -1.12 2.02 12.51
C ARG A 122 -1.95 0.74 12.53
N ALA A 123 -1.33 -0.43 12.40
CA ALA A 123 -2.02 -1.71 12.35
C ALA A 123 -2.73 -2.05 13.67
N GLU A 124 -2.12 -1.74 14.81
CA GLU A 124 -2.72 -2.02 16.12
C GLU A 124 -3.82 -1.00 16.51
N SER A 125 -3.98 0.11 15.77
CA SER A 125 -4.96 1.19 16.04
C SER A 125 -4.99 1.69 17.49
N ALA A 126 -3.87 1.54 18.21
CA ALA A 126 -3.73 1.87 19.63
C ALA A 126 -2.55 2.83 19.82
N SER A 127 -2.67 3.71 20.81
CA SER A 127 -1.54 4.53 21.27
C SER A 127 -0.55 3.66 22.04
N LEU A 128 0.74 3.83 21.77
CA LEU A 128 1.80 3.20 22.57
C LEU A 128 1.77 3.76 23.99
N ASP A 129 1.65 2.88 24.98
CA ASP A 129 1.72 3.20 26.40
C ASP A 129 2.46 2.10 27.18
N ASP A 130 2.73 2.35 28.47
CA ASP A 130 3.51 1.43 29.31
C ASP A 130 2.89 0.03 29.44
N SER A 131 1.58 -0.10 29.21
CA SER A 131 0.87 -1.38 29.35
C SER A 131 0.98 -2.26 28.10
N ASN A 132 1.22 -1.66 26.93
CA ASN A 132 1.26 -2.37 25.64
C ASN A 132 2.64 -2.33 24.95
N VAL A 133 3.62 -1.63 25.53
CA VAL A 133 4.96 -1.43 24.94
C VAL A 133 5.66 -2.72 24.55
N LEU A 134 5.59 -3.78 25.35
CA LEU A 134 6.26 -5.05 25.06
C LEU A 134 5.65 -5.77 23.86
N ASP A 135 4.33 -5.68 23.69
CA ASP A 135 3.64 -6.30 22.56
C ASP A 135 3.94 -5.53 21.26
N PHE A 136 3.92 -4.19 21.32
CA PHE A 136 4.36 -3.34 20.22
C PHE A 136 5.81 -3.61 19.82
N MET A 137 6.73 -3.73 20.78
CA MET A 137 8.12 -4.05 20.52
C MET A 137 8.26 -5.41 19.82
N ARG A 138 7.54 -6.43 20.31
CA ARG A 138 7.58 -7.77 19.73
C ARG A 138 7.04 -7.79 18.30
N ALA A 139 5.93 -7.09 18.04
CA ALA A 139 5.34 -6.96 16.72
C ALA A 139 6.23 -6.16 15.76
N PHE A 140 6.89 -5.11 16.25
CA PHE A 140 7.84 -4.31 15.48
C PHE A 140 9.07 -5.13 15.07
N VAL A 141 9.69 -5.85 16.00
CA VAL A 141 10.86 -6.69 15.71
C VAL A 141 10.52 -7.79 14.70
N ALA A 142 9.39 -8.48 14.87
CA ALA A 142 8.95 -9.50 13.93
C ALA A 142 8.76 -8.96 12.51
N ARG A 143 8.22 -7.74 12.36
CA ARG A 143 8.05 -7.09 11.06
C ARG A 143 9.39 -6.60 10.48
N LEU A 144 10.32 -6.15 11.33
CA LEU A 144 11.65 -5.72 10.91
C LEU A 144 12.48 -6.88 10.36
N ASP A 145 12.44 -8.04 11.03
CA ASP A 145 13.15 -9.24 10.57
C ASP A 145 12.58 -9.78 9.26
N LYS A 146 11.26 -9.73 9.09
CA LYS A 146 10.60 -10.05 7.82
C LYS A 146 11.05 -9.11 6.69
N ALA A 147 11.12 -7.81 6.95
CA ALA A 147 11.55 -6.82 5.97
C ALA A 147 13.02 -7.00 5.54
N LYS A 148 13.88 -7.51 6.43
CA LYS A 148 15.28 -7.86 6.10
C LYS A 148 15.38 -9.17 5.29
N GLY A 149 14.52 -10.15 5.58
CA GLY A 149 14.52 -11.44 4.89
C GLY A 149 14.09 -11.37 3.41
N ASP A 150 13.20 -10.43 3.06
CA ASP A 150 12.78 -10.22 1.66
C ASP A 150 13.87 -9.53 0.81
N ASP A 151 14.79 -8.78 1.43
CA ASP A 151 15.91 -8.10 0.74
C ASP A 151 17.06 -9.08 0.40
N ASP A 152 17.29 -10.08 1.27
CA ASP A 152 18.37 -11.09 1.12
C ASP A 152 18.03 -12.21 0.10
N GLY A 153 16.80 -12.25 -0.40
CA GLY A 153 16.31 -13.28 -1.34
C GLY A 153 16.61 -13.02 -2.83
N THR A 154 17.09 -11.83 -3.20
CA THR A 154 17.20 -11.42 -4.61
C THR A 154 18.59 -11.66 -5.23
N GLU A 155 19.61 -12.05 -4.45
CA GLU A 155 20.98 -12.23 -4.96
C GLU A 155 21.49 -13.68 -4.92
N ARG A 156 20.71 -14.67 -5.38
CA ARG A 156 21.27 -15.99 -5.76
C ARG A 156 20.64 -16.59 -7.01
N ARG A 157 20.82 -15.91 -8.14
CA ARG A 157 21.03 -16.62 -9.42
C ARG A 157 22.43 -16.28 -9.91
N ALA A 158 23.40 -16.97 -9.31
CA ALA A 158 24.71 -17.13 -9.89
C ALA A 158 24.54 -17.62 -11.33
N VAL A 159 25.12 -16.86 -12.25
CA VAL A 159 25.31 -17.25 -13.64
C VAL A 159 26.26 -18.44 -13.64
N GLU A 160 25.72 -19.64 -13.78
CA GLU A 160 26.48 -20.87 -14.04
C GLU A 160 26.42 -21.22 -15.53
N GLY A 161 27.60 -21.42 -16.12
CA GLY A 161 27.82 -22.18 -17.36
C GLY A 161 27.93 -21.34 -18.63
N ALA A 162 29.10 -20.90 -19.12
CA ALA A 162 30.34 -21.60 -19.51
C ALA A 162 30.29 -22.24 -20.90
N GLY A 163 31.36 -22.00 -21.68
CA GLY A 163 31.84 -22.90 -22.74
C GLY A 163 31.60 -22.42 -24.15
#